data_AF-A0A370H5E7-F1
#
_entry.id   AF-A0A370H5E7-F1
#
_cell.length_a   1.000
_cell.length_b   1.000
_cell.length_c   1.000
_cell.angle_alpha   90.00
_cell.angle_beta   90.00
_cell.angle_gamma   90.00
#
_symmetry.space_group_name_H-M   'P 1'
#
loop_
_entity.id
_entity.type
_entity.pdbx_description
1 polymer ?
#
loop_
_entity_poly.entity_id
_entity_poly.type
_entity_poly.pdbx_seq_one_letter_code
_entity_poly.pdbx_strand_id
1 'polypeptide(L)'
;MHGREPIGKPEGSIFRMRIHNRDTEPADRLDHWNELTRLTRYGASGMPEIRGDRTFAADYTASWFGDTGVVAGEMDEGVFVMDRRRTDTVDSGRVQLMLTGNAPHIVDLGSDRREIAPRSVILQFNDQPRSTLRPSHDHMLFVDIDAGRLTVDPEILRRSCFTALPVDAGLVELFAQAALRLLSGQRQDPQAAGTFLVSLVDLVVRNAFAHELALTETVPARRVQALRVMRENLSNAEFGAVDLAAALNISRRSLFQLFDDGEPPMSVLRRMRVAFAKNILSDPNQDILTMDQIAKLCGFRTARGLGIAFQREFGRAPSDYRRIRPATLPDGVAAGPEAPVCGNCAS
;
A
#
# COMPACT_ATOMS: atom_id res chain seq x y z
N MET A 1 -26.22 -27.24 -5.75
CA MET A 1 -26.48 -25.92 -6.35
C MET A 1 -27.76 -25.37 -5.75
N HIS A 2 -27.68 -24.33 -4.92
CA HIS A 2 -28.71 -23.29 -4.75
C HIS A 2 -28.05 -22.19 -3.94
N GLY A 3 -27.54 -21.19 -4.66
CA GLY A 3 -27.04 -19.96 -4.07
C GLY A 3 -28.18 -19.24 -3.36
N ARG A 4 -27.92 -18.79 -2.14
CA ARG A 4 -28.67 -17.70 -1.52
C ARG A 4 -27.70 -16.53 -1.43
N GLU A 5 -28.01 -15.50 -2.19
CA GLU A 5 -27.33 -14.21 -2.20
C GLU A 5 -27.19 -13.66 -0.76
N PRO A 6 -26.09 -12.98 -0.44
CA PRO A 6 -26.01 -12.23 0.80
C PRO A 6 -27.08 -11.14 0.78
N ILE A 7 -27.83 -11.01 1.88
CA ILE A 7 -28.86 -10.00 2.07
C ILE A 7 -28.28 -8.63 1.68
N GLY A 8 -28.68 -8.14 0.50
CA GLY A 8 -28.27 -6.84 -0.03
C GLY A 8 -28.76 -5.75 0.89
N LYS A 9 -27.85 -5.20 1.70
CA LYS A 9 -28.13 -3.99 2.48
C LYS A 9 -27.99 -2.78 1.55
N PRO A 10 -28.85 -1.76 1.71
CA PRO A 10 -28.82 -0.60 0.83
C PRO A 10 -27.45 0.09 0.91
N GLU A 11 -26.81 0.24 -0.25
CA GLU A 11 -25.61 1.05 -0.43
C GLU A 11 -25.84 2.43 0.19
N GLY A 12 -24.95 2.87 1.08
CA GLY A 12 -25.05 4.17 1.74
C GLY A 12 -25.76 4.21 3.09
N SER A 13 -26.02 3.07 3.75
CA SER A 13 -26.57 3.04 5.12
C SER A 13 -25.59 2.53 6.16
N ILE A 14 -25.65 3.08 7.38
CA ILE A 14 -24.89 2.59 8.54
C ILE A 14 -25.67 1.42 9.15
N PHE A 15 -25.06 0.25 9.26
CA PHE A 15 -25.66 -0.88 9.96
C PHE A 15 -25.13 -0.96 11.39
N ARG A 16 -26.01 -0.71 12.36
CA ARG A 16 -25.69 -0.81 13.80
C ARG A 16 -26.36 -2.03 14.41
N MET A 17 -25.66 -2.67 15.33
CA MET A 17 -26.14 -3.86 16.02
C MET A 17 -25.53 -3.91 17.42
N ARG A 18 -26.33 -4.28 18.42
CA ARG A 18 -25.85 -4.64 19.76
C ARG A 18 -26.25 -6.08 20.02
N ILE A 19 -25.34 -6.87 20.57
CA ILE A 19 -25.56 -8.28 20.91
C ILE A 19 -25.14 -8.45 22.36
N HIS A 20 -26.06 -8.95 23.18
CA HIS A 20 -25.81 -9.31 24.57
C HIS A 20 -26.61 -10.57 24.93
N ASN A 21 -26.14 -11.33 25.90
CA ASN A 21 -26.84 -12.50 26.46
C ASN A 21 -27.14 -12.37 27.96
N ARG A 22 -27.00 -11.16 28.52
CA ARG A 22 -27.20 -10.89 29.96
C ARG A 22 -28.64 -11.10 30.43
N ASP A 23 -29.59 -10.93 29.52
CA ASP A 23 -31.02 -11.11 29.77
C ASP A 23 -31.46 -12.57 29.62
N THR A 24 -30.56 -13.46 29.18
CA THR A 24 -30.78 -14.91 29.12
C THR A 24 -30.50 -15.54 30.48
N GLU A 25 -31.27 -16.57 30.83
CA GLU A 25 -31.06 -17.38 32.03
C GLU A 25 -29.60 -17.88 32.10
N PRO A 26 -28.92 -17.76 33.28
CA PRO A 26 -27.50 -18.07 33.40
C PRO A 26 -27.07 -19.43 32.84
N ALA A 27 -27.92 -20.46 32.93
CA ALA A 27 -27.59 -21.81 32.47
C ALA A 27 -27.50 -21.94 30.93
N ASP A 28 -28.09 -21.00 30.19
CA ASP A 28 -28.24 -21.05 28.73
C ASP A 28 -27.47 -19.93 28.00
N ARG A 29 -26.79 -19.05 28.74
CA ARG A 29 -26.14 -17.85 28.19
C ARG A 29 -25.07 -18.17 27.15
N LEU A 30 -24.22 -19.15 27.41
CA LEU A 30 -23.15 -19.55 26.49
C LEU A 30 -23.71 -20.11 25.17
N ASP A 31 -24.69 -21.00 25.26
CA ASP A 31 -25.34 -21.61 24.09
C ASP A 31 -26.08 -20.54 23.26
N HIS A 32 -26.81 -19.66 23.94
CA HIS A 32 -27.48 -18.53 23.30
C HIS A 32 -26.50 -17.58 22.61
N TRP A 33 -25.36 -17.28 23.24
CA TRP A 33 -24.31 -16.44 22.64
C TRP A 33 -23.73 -17.05 21.37
N ASN A 34 -23.38 -18.34 21.42
CA ASN A 34 -22.83 -19.05 20.28
C ASN A 34 -23.82 -19.12 19.10
N GLU A 35 -25.13 -19.08 19.36
CA GLU A 35 -26.15 -18.95 18.31
C GLU A 35 -26.29 -17.50 17.80
N LEU A 36 -26.39 -16.51 18.69
CA LEU A 36 -26.53 -15.09 18.33
C LEU A 36 -25.39 -14.60 17.41
N THR A 37 -24.16 -15.00 17.71
CA THR A 37 -22.98 -14.58 16.94
C THR A 37 -23.00 -15.11 15.49
N ARG A 38 -23.74 -16.19 15.20
CA ARG A 38 -23.90 -16.71 13.82
C ARG A 38 -24.71 -15.78 12.92
N LEU A 39 -25.54 -14.92 13.51
CA LEU A 39 -26.40 -13.95 12.82
C LEU A 39 -25.67 -12.63 12.53
N THR A 40 -24.42 -12.51 12.96
CA THR A 40 -23.60 -11.33 12.70
C THR A 40 -23.14 -11.28 11.25
N ARG A 41 -22.50 -10.17 10.86
CA ARG A 41 -21.88 -10.05 9.53
C ARG A 41 -20.85 -11.15 9.25
N TYR A 42 -20.28 -11.74 10.29
CA TYR A 42 -19.29 -12.81 10.19
C TYR A 42 -19.90 -14.18 9.85
N GLY A 43 -21.24 -14.31 9.88
CA GLY A 43 -21.94 -15.55 9.60
C GLY A 43 -21.67 -16.65 10.63
N ALA A 44 -22.11 -17.87 10.31
CA ALA A 44 -22.08 -19.00 11.25
C ALA A 44 -20.66 -19.44 11.68
N SER A 45 -19.66 -19.10 10.86
CA SER A 45 -18.29 -19.56 11.01
C SER A 45 -17.28 -18.45 11.32
N GLY A 46 -17.60 -17.18 11.06
CA GLY A 46 -16.61 -16.11 11.17
C GLY A 46 -16.35 -15.60 12.58
N MET A 47 -17.18 -15.99 13.55
CA MET A 47 -16.93 -15.77 14.98
C MET A 47 -16.37 -17.03 15.64
N PRO A 48 -15.50 -16.88 16.65
CA PRO A 48 -14.98 -18.01 17.42
C PRO A 48 -16.08 -18.69 18.21
N GLU A 49 -15.98 -20.01 18.34
CA GLU A 49 -16.74 -20.76 19.32
C GLU A 49 -16.18 -20.47 20.71
N ILE A 50 -17.04 -20.12 21.66
CA ILE A 50 -16.61 -19.90 23.03
C ILE A 50 -16.80 -21.19 23.82
N ARG A 51 -15.73 -21.61 24.49
CA ARG A 51 -15.71 -22.70 25.47
C ARG A 51 -15.37 -22.11 26.82
N GLY A 52 -16.33 -22.09 27.74
CA GLY A 52 -16.20 -21.49 29.05
C GLY A 52 -17.31 -21.95 29.99
N ASP A 53 -17.54 -21.20 31.06
CA ASP A 53 -18.67 -21.44 31.95
C ASP A 53 -20.01 -21.25 31.21
N ARG A 54 -21.04 -22.02 31.58
CA ARG A 54 -22.38 -21.87 31.03
C ARG A 54 -22.96 -20.48 31.30
N THR A 55 -22.53 -19.84 32.40
CA THR A 55 -22.96 -18.50 32.81
C THR A 55 -22.29 -17.36 32.06
N PHE A 56 -21.43 -17.67 31.09
CA PHE A 56 -20.69 -16.70 30.26
C PHE A 56 -21.57 -15.53 29.83
N ALA A 57 -21.20 -14.32 30.22
CA ALA A 57 -21.85 -13.09 29.84
C ALA A 57 -20.97 -12.29 28.87
N ALA A 58 -21.62 -11.71 27.85
CA ALA A 58 -20.99 -10.79 26.94
C ALA A 58 -21.99 -9.74 26.44
N ASP A 59 -21.46 -8.58 26.08
CA ASP A 59 -22.19 -7.45 25.51
C ASP A 59 -21.26 -6.68 24.58
N TYR A 60 -21.57 -6.66 23.28
CA TYR A 60 -20.85 -5.81 22.35
C TYR A 60 -21.79 -5.06 21.42
N THR A 61 -21.30 -3.91 20.97
CA THR A 61 -21.91 -3.09 19.93
C THR A 61 -21.01 -3.08 18.70
N ALA A 62 -21.63 -3.12 17.52
CA ALA A 62 -20.97 -3.05 16.22
C ALA A 62 -21.64 -1.98 15.34
N SER A 63 -20.83 -1.18 14.65
CA SER A 63 -21.26 -0.23 13.63
C SER A 63 -20.50 -0.50 12.33
N TRP A 64 -21.23 -0.67 11.23
CA TRP A 64 -20.68 -0.98 9.92
C TRP A 64 -20.95 0.16 8.93
N PHE A 65 -19.89 0.57 8.25
CA PHE A 65 -19.83 1.63 7.25
C PHE A 65 -19.43 1.00 5.91
N GLY A 66 -20.41 0.45 5.19
CA GLY A 66 -20.14 -0.39 4.02
C GLY A 66 -19.50 -1.73 4.40
N ASP A 67 -18.24 -1.90 4.03
CA ASP A 67 -17.39 -3.08 4.30
C ASP A 67 -16.51 -2.93 5.55
N THR A 68 -16.50 -1.77 6.19
CA THR A 68 -15.63 -1.44 7.32
C THR A 68 -16.44 -1.43 8.61
N GLY A 69 -15.99 -2.12 9.64
CA GLY A 69 -16.71 -2.28 10.91
C GLY A 69 -15.90 -1.80 12.10
N VAL A 70 -16.57 -1.23 13.10
CA VAL A 70 -16.03 -1.06 14.45
C VAL A 70 -16.85 -1.91 15.39
N VAL A 71 -16.18 -2.63 16.29
CA VAL A 71 -16.81 -3.43 17.32
C VAL A 71 -16.16 -3.12 18.66
N ALA A 72 -16.96 -2.84 19.68
CA ALA A 72 -16.48 -2.72 21.04
C ALA A 72 -17.45 -3.35 22.02
N GLY A 73 -16.92 -3.91 23.10
CA GLY A 73 -17.73 -4.57 24.12
C GLY A 73 -16.90 -5.19 25.22
N GLU A 74 -17.56 -6.04 25.99
CA GLU A 74 -16.99 -6.77 27.11
C GLU A 74 -17.50 -8.20 27.12
N MET A 75 -16.69 -9.09 27.66
CA MET A 75 -16.99 -10.51 27.74
C MET A 75 -16.23 -11.16 28.89
N ASP A 76 -16.85 -12.17 29.49
CA ASP A 76 -16.24 -13.00 30.52
C ASP A 76 -15.05 -13.81 29.99
N GLU A 77 -14.31 -14.44 30.91
CA GLU A 77 -13.26 -15.40 30.60
C GLU A 77 -13.75 -16.58 29.75
N GLY A 78 -12.82 -17.16 29.01
CA GLY A 78 -13.11 -18.32 28.19
C GLY A 78 -12.03 -18.62 27.17
N VAL A 79 -12.20 -19.75 26.48
CA VAL A 79 -11.37 -20.15 25.35
C VAL A 79 -12.14 -19.94 24.06
N PHE A 80 -11.63 -19.04 23.22
CA PHE A 80 -12.21 -18.65 21.95
C PHE A 80 -11.55 -19.45 20.83
N VAL A 81 -12.30 -20.32 20.17
CA VAL A 81 -11.76 -21.31 19.22
C VAL A 81 -12.17 -20.96 17.80
N MET A 82 -11.17 -20.77 16.94
CA MET A 82 -11.33 -20.78 15.48
C MET A 82 -10.75 -22.10 14.98
N ASP A 83 -11.61 -23.06 14.66
CA ASP A 83 -11.19 -24.34 14.10
C ASP A 83 -11.10 -24.27 12.56
N ARG A 84 -10.63 -25.35 11.92
CA ARG A 84 -10.51 -25.41 10.46
C ARG A 84 -11.86 -25.25 9.74
N ARG A 85 -12.93 -25.83 10.28
CA ARG A 85 -14.27 -25.74 9.68
C ARG A 85 -14.74 -24.28 9.61
N ARG A 86 -14.39 -23.49 10.62
CA ARG A 86 -14.66 -22.06 10.67
C ARG A 86 -13.76 -21.31 9.70
N THR A 87 -12.44 -21.50 9.80
CA THR A 87 -11.45 -20.72 9.05
C THR A 87 -11.54 -20.92 7.54
N ASP A 88 -11.94 -22.10 7.07
CA ASP A 88 -12.06 -22.40 5.64
C ASP A 88 -13.23 -21.66 4.95
N THR A 89 -14.11 -21.02 5.73
CA THR A 89 -15.33 -20.36 5.23
C THR A 89 -15.35 -18.85 5.44
N VAL A 90 -14.31 -18.29 6.08
CA VAL A 90 -14.20 -16.85 6.28
C VAL A 90 -13.52 -16.17 5.10
N ASP A 91 -13.74 -14.86 4.97
CA ASP A 91 -13.02 -14.03 4.02
C ASP A 91 -11.57 -13.82 4.49
N SER A 92 -10.62 -14.48 3.83
CA SER A 92 -9.18 -14.36 4.08
C SER A 92 -8.61 -12.99 3.73
N GLY A 93 -9.36 -12.13 3.02
CA GLY A 93 -8.97 -10.76 2.74
C GLY A 93 -9.14 -9.81 3.92
N ARG A 94 -9.85 -10.21 4.98
CA ARG A 94 -10.19 -9.31 6.09
C ARG A 94 -9.21 -9.37 7.25
N VAL A 95 -8.88 -8.19 7.76
CA VAL A 95 -8.00 -8.02 8.92
C VAL A 95 -8.69 -7.20 10.01
N GLN A 96 -8.46 -7.61 11.26
CA GLN A 96 -8.89 -6.91 12.45
C GLN A 96 -7.69 -6.25 13.13
N LEU A 97 -7.74 -4.93 13.31
CA LEU A 97 -6.85 -4.22 14.22
C LEU A 97 -7.54 -4.15 15.59
N MET A 98 -7.04 -4.90 16.56
CA MET A 98 -7.65 -5.06 17.87
C MET A 98 -6.79 -4.42 18.96
N LEU A 99 -7.43 -3.67 19.86
CA LEU A 99 -6.88 -3.28 21.15
C LEU A 99 -7.33 -4.30 22.22
N THR A 100 -6.36 -4.98 22.83
CA THR A 100 -6.61 -5.91 23.94
C THR A 100 -6.98 -5.16 25.22
N GLY A 101 -7.68 -5.83 26.13
CA GLY A 101 -8.11 -5.25 27.39
C GLY A 101 -7.03 -5.21 28.47
N ASN A 102 -7.43 -5.26 29.73
CA ASN A 102 -6.54 -5.18 30.88
C ASN A 102 -5.89 -6.52 31.28
N ALA A 103 -6.31 -7.64 30.70
CA ALA A 103 -5.73 -8.96 30.91
C ALA A 103 -4.87 -9.40 29.71
N PRO A 104 -3.84 -10.25 29.93
CA PRO A 104 -3.07 -10.81 28.83
C PRO A 104 -3.93 -11.73 27.96
N HIS A 105 -3.69 -11.69 26.65
CA HIS A 105 -4.29 -12.63 25.72
C HIS A 105 -3.29 -13.75 25.43
N ILE A 106 -3.71 -14.99 25.64
CA ILE A 106 -2.86 -16.16 25.33
C ILE A 106 -3.41 -16.81 24.06
N VAL A 107 -2.64 -16.74 22.97
CA VAL A 107 -3.01 -17.30 21.67
C VAL A 107 -2.21 -18.57 21.42
N ASP A 108 -2.89 -19.68 21.18
CA ASP A 108 -2.32 -20.96 20.78
C ASP A 108 -2.63 -21.22 19.32
N LEU A 109 -1.58 -21.26 18.49
CA LEU A 109 -1.61 -21.50 17.05
C LEU A 109 -1.29 -22.97 16.71
N GLY A 110 -1.26 -23.86 17.71
CA GLY A 110 -0.92 -25.27 17.61
C GLY A 110 0.59 -25.53 17.63
N SER A 111 1.36 -24.85 16.77
CA SER A 111 2.83 -24.97 16.74
C SER A 111 3.54 -23.91 17.59
N ASP A 112 2.83 -22.86 17.98
CA ASP A 112 3.37 -21.71 18.69
C ASP A 112 2.33 -21.19 19.68
N ARG A 113 2.77 -20.80 20.87
CA ARG A 113 1.93 -20.22 21.91
C ARG A 113 2.48 -18.84 22.26
N ARG A 114 1.65 -17.82 22.08
CA ARG A 114 2.00 -16.42 22.27
C ARG A 114 1.22 -15.84 23.43
N GLU A 115 1.92 -15.13 24.30
CA GLU A 115 1.30 -14.29 25.31
C GLU A 115 1.43 -12.84 24.87
N ILE A 116 0.29 -12.16 24.77
CA ILE A 116 0.18 -10.77 24.35
C ILE A 116 -0.13 -9.96 25.60
N ALA A 117 0.72 -8.98 25.88
CA ALA A 117 0.56 -8.11 27.04
C ALA A 117 -0.80 -7.37 27.02
N PRO A 118 -1.35 -7.01 28.19
CA PRO A 118 -2.51 -6.13 28.27
C PRO A 118 -2.33 -4.84 27.47
N ARG A 119 -3.45 -4.28 27.01
CA ARG A 119 -3.53 -2.99 26.32
C ARG A 119 -2.63 -2.89 25.08
N SER A 120 -2.41 -4.01 24.42
CA SER A 120 -1.64 -4.11 23.19
C SER A 120 -2.53 -3.93 21.98
N VAL A 121 -2.00 -3.31 20.93
CA VAL A 121 -2.61 -3.34 19.60
C VAL A 121 -2.07 -4.55 18.84
N ILE A 122 -2.97 -5.35 18.27
CA ILE A 122 -2.60 -6.54 17.50
C ILE A 122 -3.36 -6.61 16.17
N LEU A 123 -2.79 -7.34 15.21
CA LEU A 123 -3.47 -7.76 14.00
C LEU A 123 -4.01 -9.18 14.16
N GLN A 124 -5.21 -9.41 13.64
CA GLN A 124 -5.87 -10.71 13.63
C GLN A 124 -6.54 -10.95 12.28
N PHE A 125 -6.20 -12.06 11.64
CA PHE A 125 -6.97 -12.62 10.54
C PHE A 125 -7.75 -13.83 11.06
N ASN A 126 -9.00 -13.96 10.63
CA ASN A 126 -9.89 -15.03 11.12
C ASN A 126 -9.76 -16.34 10.34
N ASP A 127 -8.89 -16.39 9.33
CA ASP A 127 -8.65 -17.55 8.47
C ASP A 127 -7.52 -18.47 8.97
N GLN A 128 -6.96 -18.18 10.14
CA GLN A 128 -5.97 -19.04 10.78
C GLN A 128 -6.57 -19.80 11.97
N PRO A 129 -6.49 -21.15 11.99
CA PRO A 129 -6.90 -21.94 13.13
C PRO A 129 -6.13 -21.57 14.40
N ARG A 130 -6.85 -21.36 15.49
CA ARG A 130 -6.27 -20.96 16.79
C ARG A 130 -7.23 -21.20 17.94
N SER A 131 -6.69 -21.22 19.15
CA SER A 131 -7.45 -20.94 20.36
C SER A 131 -6.89 -19.70 21.07
N THR A 132 -7.77 -18.88 21.65
CA THR A 132 -7.38 -17.69 22.42
C THR A 132 -7.99 -17.79 23.80
N LEU A 133 -7.15 -17.89 24.83
CA LEU A 133 -7.58 -17.87 26.22
C LEU A 133 -7.63 -16.43 26.71
N ARG A 134 -8.78 -16.05 27.25
CA ARG A 134 -8.97 -14.87 28.09
C ARG A 134 -9.11 -15.32 29.54
N PRO A 135 -8.23 -14.89 30.45
CA PRO A 135 -8.20 -15.41 31.81
C PRO A 135 -9.20 -14.74 32.75
N SER A 136 -9.78 -13.61 32.37
CA SER A 136 -10.77 -12.86 33.15
C SER A 136 -11.73 -12.10 32.24
N HIS A 137 -12.85 -11.67 32.80
CA HIS A 137 -13.72 -10.66 32.20
C HIS A 137 -12.92 -9.42 31.76
N ASP A 138 -13.15 -8.97 30.52
CA ASP A 138 -12.40 -7.86 29.95
C ASP A 138 -13.10 -7.17 28.77
N HIS A 139 -12.62 -5.99 28.43
CA HIS A 139 -13.06 -5.21 27.29
C HIS A 139 -12.28 -5.55 26.02
N MET A 140 -12.91 -5.31 24.87
CA MET A 140 -12.25 -5.36 23.58
C MET A 140 -12.76 -4.26 22.66
N LEU A 141 -11.86 -3.79 21.79
CA LEU A 141 -12.17 -2.88 20.71
C LEU A 141 -11.41 -3.35 19.48
N PHE A 142 -12.10 -3.48 18.34
CA PHE A 142 -11.42 -3.73 17.09
C PHE A 142 -12.09 -3.04 15.92
N VAL A 143 -11.29 -2.79 14.89
CA VAL A 143 -11.74 -2.31 13.59
C VAL A 143 -11.49 -3.41 12.57
N ASP A 144 -12.51 -3.71 11.78
CA ASP A 144 -12.55 -4.79 10.81
C ASP A 144 -12.62 -4.22 9.40
N ILE A 145 -11.62 -4.50 8.57
CA ILE A 145 -11.47 -3.93 7.23
C ILE A 145 -10.99 -4.97 6.23
N ASP A 146 -11.21 -4.68 4.94
CA ASP A 146 -10.52 -5.37 3.85
C ASP A 146 -9.04 -4.94 3.84
N ALA A 147 -8.13 -5.91 3.99
CA ALA A 147 -6.70 -5.69 4.00
C ALA A 147 -6.19 -5.12 2.66
N GLY A 148 -6.87 -5.38 1.54
CA GLY A 148 -6.55 -4.81 0.23
C GLY A 148 -6.76 -3.30 0.14
N ARG A 149 -7.45 -2.69 1.11
CA ARG A 149 -7.61 -1.23 1.22
C ARG A 149 -6.50 -0.56 2.02
N LEU A 150 -5.66 -1.34 2.68
CA LEU A 150 -4.44 -0.86 3.31
C LEU A 150 -3.34 -0.70 2.27
N THR A 151 -2.39 0.15 2.59
CA THR A 151 -1.25 0.44 1.73
C THR A 151 -0.01 -0.40 2.07
N VAL A 152 -0.09 -1.17 3.15
CA VAL A 152 0.90 -2.17 3.55
C VAL A 152 0.49 -3.52 2.99
N ASP A 153 1.45 -4.25 2.41
CA ASP A 153 1.21 -5.58 1.84
C ASP A 153 0.58 -6.53 2.88
N PRO A 154 -0.56 -7.17 2.59
CA PRO A 154 -1.19 -8.14 3.49
C PRO A 154 -0.26 -9.24 3.99
N GLU A 155 0.74 -9.67 3.21
CA GLU A 155 1.73 -10.66 3.65
C GLU A 155 2.61 -10.15 4.80
N ILE A 156 2.93 -8.85 4.82
CA ILE A 156 3.65 -8.23 5.95
C ILE A 156 2.76 -8.24 7.19
N LEU A 157 1.48 -7.89 7.03
CA LEU A 157 0.50 -7.91 8.12
C LEU A 157 0.36 -9.30 8.73
N ARG A 158 0.32 -10.34 7.88
CA ARG A 158 0.18 -11.74 8.29
C ARG A 158 1.34 -12.23 9.15
N ARG A 159 2.57 -11.81 8.86
CA ARG A 159 3.77 -12.19 9.64
C ARG A 159 3.70 -11.74 11.09
N SER A 160 2.97 -10.66 11.37
CA SER A 160 2.81 -10.07 12.71
C SER A 160 1.40 -10.28 13.29
N CYS A 161 0.67 -11.27 12.79
CA CYS A 161 -0.59 -11.67 13.42
C CYS A 161 -0.36 -12.19 14.83
N PHE A 162 -1.27 -11.85 15.75
CA PHE A 162 -1.22 -12.33 17.13
C PHE A 162 0.09 -11.97 17.86
N THR A 163 0.71 -10.85 17.50
CA THR A 163 1.81 -10.23 18.24
C THR A 163 1.47 -8.78 18.56
N ALA A 164 2.02 -8.27 19.66
CA ALA A 164 1.90 -6.85 20.01
C ALA A 164 2.64 -6.01 18.96
N LEU A 165 1.94 -5.08 18.34
CA LEU A 165 2.53 -4.14 17.41
C LEU A 165 3.32 -3.07 18.18
N PRO A 166 4.48 -2.63 17.67
CA PRO A 166 5.26 -1.56 18.29
C PRO A 166 4.64 -0.19 17.96
N VAL A 167 3.57 0.17 18.67
CA VAL A 167 2.82 1.41 18.48
C VAL A 167 2.93 2.27 19.73
N ASP A 168 3.19 3.57 19.56
CA ASP A 168 3.22 4.54 20.66
C ASP A 168 1.85 4.70 21.33
N ALA A 169 1.86 4.94 22.65
CA ALA A 169 0.66 5.07 23.47
C ALA A 169 -0.31 6.16 22.96
N GLY A 170 0.21 7.29 22.46
CA GLY A 170 -0.62 8.36 21.91
C GLY A 170 -1.36 7.93 20.65
N LEU A 171 -0.73 7.12 19.80
CA LEU A 171 -1.38 6.58 18.60
C LEU A 171 -2.41 5.50 18.94
N VAL A 172 -2.15 4.67 19.95
CA VAL A 172 -3.15 3.73 20.50
C VAL A 172 -4.37 4.47 21.03
N GLU A 173 -4.17 5.56 21.77
CA GLU A 173 -5.24 6.36 22.33
C GLU A 173 -6.07 7.07 21.24
N LEU A 174 -5.41 7.65 20.23
CA LEU A 174 -6.09 8.22 19.05
C LEU A 174 -6.95 7.16 18.35
N PHE A 175 -6.40 5.97 18.11
CA PHE A 175 -7.13 4.86 17.52
C PHE A 175 -8.38 4.51 18.32
N ALA A 176 -8.22 4.31 19.63
CA ALA A 176 -9.30 3.91 20.51
C ALA A 176 -10.43 4.95 20.57
N GLN A 177 -10.06 6.22 20.77
CA GLN A 177 -11.03 7.31 20.84
C GLN A 177 -11.77 7.50 19.52
N ALA A 178 -11.07 7.50 18.39
CA ALA A 178 -11.69 7.66 17.07
C ALA A 178 -12.66 6.52 16.75
N ALA A 179 -12.26 5.26 16.99
CA ALA A 179 -13.11 4.11 16.75
C ALA A 179 -14.36 4.12 17.64
N LEU A 180 -14.22 4.41 18.94
CA LEU A 180 -15.36 4.50 19.86
C LEU A 180 -16.31 5.65 19.52
N ARG A 181 -15.79 6.81 19.10
CA ARG A 181 -16.61 7.94 18.63
C ARG A 181 -17.41 7.57 17.40
N LEU A 182 -16.83 6.78 16.49
CA LEU A 182 -17.55 6.31 15.33
C LEU A 182 -18.62 5.29 15.69
N LEU A 183 -18.33 4.40 16.63
CA LEU A 183 -19.25 3.38 17.10
C LEU A 183 -20.55 3.99 17.64
N SER A 184 -20.46 5.06 18.44
CA SER A 184 -21.60 5.69 19.12
C SER A 184 -22.19 6.92 18.40
N GLY A 185 -21.62 7.34 17.28
CA GLY A 185 -22.03 8.57 16.58
C GLY A 185 -23.45 8.47 16.01
N GLN A 186 -24.24 9.55 16.09
CA GLN A 186 -25.65 9.55 15.64
C GLN A 186 -25.82 10.08 14.21
N ARG A 187 -25.06 11.12 13.82
CA ARG A 187 -25.08 11.74 12.49
C ARG A 187 -23.71 11.60 11.84
N GLN A 188 -23.59 10.68 10.91
CA GLN A 188 -22.35 10.38 10.21
C GLN A 188 -22.65 10.07 8.76
N ASP A 189 -21.80 10.56 7.86
CA ASP A 189 -21.78 10.04 6.50
C ASP A 189 -21.07 8.66 6.50
N PRO A 190 -21.75 7.58 6.09
CA PRO A 190 -21.15 6.25 6.10
C PRO A 190 -19.88 6.15 5.25
N GLN A 191 -19.82 6.83 4.11
CA GLN A 191 -18.65 6.74 3.23
C GLN A 191 -17.43 7.42 3.85
N ALA A 192 -17.60 8.64 4.38
CA ALA A 192 -16.54 9.34 5.11
C ALA A 192 -16.09 8.57 6.36
N ALA A 193 -17.02 8.00 7.14
CA ALA A 193 -16.69 7.23 8.34
C ALA A 193 -15.87 5.97 8.00
N GLY A 194 -16.26 5.21 6.98
CA GLY A 194 -15.51 4.04 6.53
C GLY A 194 -14.12 4.41 5.99
N THR A 195 -14.01 5.47 5.19
CA THR A 195 -12.73 5.96 4.64
C THR A 195 -11.77 6.42 5.75
N PHE A 196 -12.31 7.12 6.74
CA PHE A 196 -11.53 7.57 7.89
C PHE A 196 -11.03 6.40 8.75
N LEU A 197 -11.84 5.36 8.99
CA LEU A 197 -11.40 4.15 9.69
C LEU A 197 -10.27 3.42 8.98
N VAL A 198 -10.38 3.23 7.66
CA VAL A 198 -9.31 2.62 6.88
C VAL A 198 -8.04 3.46 6.96
N SER A 199 -8.14 4.78 6.84
CA SER A 199 -6.98 5.69 6.92
C SER A 199 -6.34 5.66 8.31
N LEU A 200 -7.15 5.56 9.37
CA LEU A 200 -6.68 5.45 10.75
C LEU A 200 -5.95 4.13 11.00
N VAL A 201 -6.51 2.99 10.53
CA VAL A 201 -5.84 1.69 10.63
C VAL A 201 -4.55 1.68 9.81
N ASP A 202 -4.56 2.23 8.60
CA ASP A 202 -3.37 2.35 7.75
C ASP A 202 -2.27 3.16 8.42
N LEU A 203 -2.61 4.27 9.09
CA LEU A 203 -1.66 5.05 9.89
C LEU A 203 -1.03 4.22 11.01
N VAL A 204 -1.84 3.50 11.80
CA VAL A 204 -1.36 2.66 12.91
C VAL A 204 -0.41 1.57 12.39
N VAL A 205 -0.84 0.87 11.34
CA VAL A 205 -0.10 -0.23 10.74
C VAL A 205 1.20 0.28 10.10
N ARG A 206 1.17 1.36 9.31
CA ARG A 206 2.38 1.97 8.75
C ARG A 206 3.38 2.40 9.83
N ASN A 207 2.90 2.93 10.95
CA ASN A 207 3.76 3.32 12.06
C ASN A 207 4.41 2.09 12.72
N ALA A 208 3.63 1.04 12.99
CA ALA A 208 4.12 -0.22 13.53
C ALA A 208 5.19 -0.88 12.63
N PHE A 209 5.01 -0.81 11.31
CA PHE A 209 5.93 -1.39 10.33
C PHE A 209 6.91 -0.38 9.74
N ALA A 210 7.08 0.82 10.30
CA ALA A 210 7.87 1.88 9.69
C ALA A 210 9.30 1.42 9.34
N HIS A 211 9.94 0.62 10.20
CA HIS A 211 11.26 0.07 9.95
C HIS A 211 11.26 -0.98 8.84
N GLU A 212 10.33 -1.94 8.86
CA GLU A 212 10.22 -2.98 7.83
C GLU A 212 9.83 -2.39 6.47
N LEU A 213 8.93 -1.41 6.45
CA LEU A 213 8.56 -0.65 5.25
C LEU A 213 9.73 0.18 4.72
N ALA A 214 10.52 0.82 5.58
CA ALA A 214 11.75 1.50 5.17
C ALA A 214 12.79 0.53 4.59
N LEU A 215 12.81 -0.73 5.03
CA LEU A 215 13.65 -1.78 4.45
C LEU A 215 13.06 -2.37 3.14
N THR A 216 11.73 -2.40 3.04
CA THR A 216 10.94 -3.07 1.98
C THR A 216 10.48 -2.13 0.87
N GLU A 217 10.65 -0.80 0.99
CA GLU A 217 10.55 0.14 -0.14
C GLU A 217 11.44 -0.38 -1.28
N THR A 218 10.78 -0.95 -2.28
CA THR A 218 11.31 -2.06 -3.08
C THR A 218 12.54 -1.66 -3.88
N VAL A 219 13.43 -2.62 -4.19
CA VAL A 219 14.54 -2.41 -5.14
C VAL A 219 14.07 -1.65 -6.41
N PRO A 220 12.92 -1.98 -7.03
CA PRO A 220 12.29 -1.17 -8.07
C PRO A 220 12.02 0.30 -7.70
N ALA A 221 11.39 0.59 -6.55
CA ALA A 221 11.09 1.96 -6.12
C ALA A 221 12.38 2.77 -5.87
N ARG A 222 13.36 2.17 -5.19
CA ARG A 222 14.68 2.78 -4.98
C ARG A 222 15.45 2.97 -6.27
N ARG A 223 15.33 2.04 -7.22
CA ARG A 223 15.90 2.20 -8.57
C ARG A 223 15.23 3.35 -9.30
N VAL A 224 13.90 3.47 -9.27
CA VAL A 224 13.18 4.61 -9.87
C VAL A 224 13.65 5.93 -9.29
N GLN A 225 13.83 6.01 -7.97
CA GLN A 225 14.38 7.20 -7.31
C GLN A 225 15.82 7.48 -7.72
N ALA A 226 16.68 6.45 -7.80
CA ALA A 226 18.05 6.60 -8.30
C ALA A 226 18.08 7.16 -9.73
N LEU A 227 17.23 6.64 -10.62
CA LEU A 227 17.09 7.13 -11.99
C LEU A 227 16.58 8.58 -12.06
N ARG A 228 15.73 9.00 -11.11
CA ARG A 228 15.27 10.40 -11.01
C ARG A 228 16.41 11.33 -10.61
N VAL A 229 17.14 11.00 -9.55
CA VAL A 229 18.31 11.79 -9.11
C VAL A 229 19.36 11.88 -10.22
N MET A 230 19.62 10.78 -10.95
CA MET A 230 20.50 10.79 -12.12
C MET A 230 20.02 11.78 -13.20
N ARG A 231 18.72 11.81 -13.51
CA ARG A 231 18.13 12.72 -14.51
C ARG A 231 18.29 14.19 -14.11
N GLU A 232 18.08 14.51 -12.84
CA GLU A 232 18.24 15.86 -12.30
C GLU A 232 19.70 16.35 -12.32
N ASN A 233 20.66 15.41 -12.38
CA ASN A 233 22.10 15.69 -12.33
C ASN A 233 22.84 15.38 -13.65
N LEU A 234 22.13 15.31 -14.79
CA LEU A 234 22.77 14.94 -16.07
C LEU A 234 23.90 15.89 -16.48
N SER A 235 23.74 17.20 -16.27
CA SER A 235 24.71 18.23 -16.66
C SER A 235 25.92 18.33 -15.72
N ASN A 236 25.86 17.74 -14.53
CA ASN A 236 26.94 17.81 -13.54
C ASN A 236 28.01 16.74 -13.83
N ALA A 237 29.13 17.14 -14.43
CA ALA A 237 30.21 16.22 -14.79
C ALA A 237 30.88 15.53 -13.59
N GLU A 238 30.78 16.09 -12.39
CA GLU A 238 31.36 15.54 -11.16
C GLU A 238 30.41 14.56 -10.44
N PHE A 239 29.11 14.55 -10.79
CA PHE A 239 28.13 13.66 -10.17
C PHE A 239 28.45 12.18 -10.46
N GLY A 240 28.75 11.44 -9.40
CA GLY A 240 29.17 10.04 -9.44
C GLY A 240 28.39 9.12 -8.50
N ALA A 241 28.87 7.87 -8.37
CA ALA A 241 28.22 6.85 -7.55
C ALA A 241 28.22 7.19 -6.05
N VAL A 242 29.21 7.96 -5.58
CA VAL A 242 29.28 8.43 -4.19
C VAL A 242 28.17 9.45 -3.92
N ASP A 243 28.02 10.44 -4.80
CA ASP A 243 26.99 11.47 -4.67
C ASP A 243 25.58 10.88 -4.79
N LEU A 244 25.41 9.92 -5.71
CA LEU A 244 24.15 9.20 -5.87
C LEU A 244 23.78 8.36 -4.65
N ALA A 245 24.75 7.64 -4.06
CA ALA A 245 24.52 6.87 -2.84
C ALA A 245 24.17 7.77 -1.66
N ALA A 246 24.85 8.91 -1.53
CA ALA A 246 24.58 9.91 -0.50
C ALA A 246 23.19 10.54 -0.67
N ALA A 247 22.81 10.91 -1.90
CA ALA A 247 21.49 11.49 -2.21
C ALA A 247 20.33 10.51 -1.93
N LEU A 248 20.60 9.21 -1.96
CA LEU A 248 19.63 8.15 -1.65
C LEU A 248 19.71 7.66 -0.20
N ASN A 249 20.63 8.19 0.61
CA ASN A 249 20.90 7.76 1.99
C ASN A 249 21.16 6.23 2.12
N ILE A 250 21.92 5.66 1.19
CA ILE A 250 22.27 4.23 1.18
C ILE A 250 23.78 4.01 1.05
N SER A 251 24.22 2.79 1.38
CA SER A 251 25.61 2.39 1.14
C SER A 251 25.90 2.22 -0.36
N ARG A 252 27.17 2.35 -0.77
CA ARG A 252 27.60 2.01 -2.15
C ARG A 252 27.23 0.58 -2.53
N ARG A 253 27.39 -0.37 -1.62
CA ARG A 253 27.03 -1.80 -1.85
C ARG A 253 25.54 -1.94 -2.17
N SER A 254 24.69 -1.27 -1.40
CA SER A 254 23.24 -1.26 -1.62
C SER A 254 22.88 -0.58 -2.94
N LEU A 255 23.57 0.51 -3.31
CA LEU A 255 23.40 1.14 -4.62
C LEU A 255 23.72 0.15 -5.76
N PHE A 256 24.81 -0.61 -5.68
CA PHE A 256 25.12 -1.62 -6.71
C PHE A 256 24.07 -2.74 -6.77
N GLN A 257 23.51 -3.17 -5.64
CA GLN A 257 22.42 -4.15 -5.61
C GLN A 257 21.13 -3.65 -6.30
N LEU A 258 20.87 -2.33 -6.31
CA LEU A 258 19.76 -1.76 -7.10
C LEU A 258 19.93 -1.92 -8.62
N PHE A 259 21.16 -2.21 -9.06
CA PHE A 259 21.59 -2.31 -10.46
C PHE A 259 22.20 -3.66 -10.82
N ASP A 260 21.85 -4.70 -10.07
CA ASP A 260 22.31 -6.08 -10.29
C ASP A 260 21.63 -6.76 -11.50
N ASP A 261 20.73 -6.05 -12.20
CA ASP A 261 20.05 -6.47 -13.42
C ASP A 261 20.94 -6.38 -14.70
N GLY A 262 22.24 -6.16 -14.53
CA GLY A 262 23.25 -6.28 -15.58
C GLY A 262 23.85 -4.96 -16.09
N GLU A 263 23.37 -3.79 -15.64
CA GLU A 263 23.95 -2.49 -16.01
C GLU A 263 24.34 -1.66 -14.77
N PRO A 264 25.64 -1.44 -14.49
CA PRO A 264 26.08 -0.66 -13.33
C PRO A 264 25.55 0.78 -13.33
N PRO A 265 25.36 1.42 -12.16
CA PRO A 265 24.72 2.74 -12.05
C PRO A 265 25.36 3.83 -12.92
N MET A 266 26.70 3.83 -13.02
CA MET A 266 27.43 4.83 -13.81
C MET A 266 27.37 4.57 -15.32
N SER A 267 27.12 3.32 -15.73
CA SER A 267 26.84 3.01 -17.14
C SER A 267 25.46 3.57 -17.53
N VAL A 268 24.46 3.34 -16.68
CA VAL A 268 23.11 3.88 -16.85
C VAL A 268 23.14 5.41 -16.97
N LEU A 269 23.85 6.10 -16.06
CA LEU A 269 24.00 7.56 -16.11
C LEU A 269 24.67 8.02 -17.42
N ARG A 270 25.74 7.34 -17.86
CA ARG A 270 26.40 7.67 -19.12
C ARG A 270 25.46 7.50 -20.32
N ARG A 271 24.67 6.41 -20.34
CA ARG A 271 23.67 6.17 -21.39
C ARG A 271 22.60 7.25 -21.42
N MET A 272 22.11 7.70 -20.26
CA MET A 272 21.18 8.82 -20.17
C MET A 272 21.78 10.13 -20.72
N ARG A 273 23.05 10.43 -20.37
CA ARG A 273 23.76 11.61 -20.90
C ARG A 273 23.92 11.57 -22.42
N VAL A 274 24.22 10.40 -22.98
CA VAL A 274 24.33 10.18 -24.43
C VAL A 274 22.97 10.30 -25.13
N ALA A 275 21.90 9.76 -24.53
CA ALA A 275 20.54 9.93 -25.04
C ALA A 275 20.09 11.41 -25.02
N PHE A 276 20.47 12.16 -23.99
CA PHE A 276 20.22 13.61 -23.93
C PHE A 276 20.98 14.36 -25.03
N ALA A 277 22.27 14.02 -25.25
CA ALA A 277 23.04 14.58 -26.36
C ALA A 277 22.41 14.30 -27.72
N LYS A 278 21.88 13.09 -27.93
CA LYS A 278 21.15 12.71 -29.15
C LYS A 278 19.94 13.62 -29.37
N ASN A 279 19.16 13.90 -28.33
CA ASN A 279 18.00 14.79 -28.44
C ASN A 279 18.41 16.20 -28.88
N ILE A 280 19.49 16.75 -28.31
CA ILE A 280 20.02 18.06 -28.71
C ILE A 280 20.50 18.02 -30.18
N LEU A 281 21.22 16.99 -30.59
CA LEU A 281 21.75 16.88 -31.95
C LEU A 281 20.66 16.65 -33.01
N SER A 282 19.52 16.11 -32.62
CA SER A 282 18.36 15.90 -33.50
C SER A 282 17.52 17.17 -33.70
N ASP A 283 17.67 18.20 -32.87
CA ASP A 283 16.89 19.44 -32.95
C ASP A 283 17.61 20.48 -33.84
N PRO A 284 17.05 20.88 -35.00
CA PRO A 284 17.64 21.92 -35.85
C PRO A 284 17.87 23.26 -35.16
N ASN A 285 17.04 23.59 -34.18
CA ASN A 285 17.17 24.86 -33.45
C ASN A 285 18.43 24.88 -32.55
N GLN A 286 19.03 23.72 -32.30
CA GLN A 286 20.23 23.57 -31.46
C GLN A 286 21.52 23.46 -32.27
N ASP A 287 21.49 23.63 -33.60
CA ASP A 287 22.67 23.51 -34.45
C ASP A 287 23.74 24.58 -34.17
N ILE A 288 23.34 25.71 -33.57
CA ILE A 288 24.23 26.77 -33.11
C ILE A 288 25.18 26.30 -32.00
N LEU A 289 24.83 25.24 -31.26
CA LEU A 289 25.66 24.71 -30.19
C LEU A 289 26.86 23.93 -30.75
N THR A 290 28.05 24.27 -30.25
CA THR A 290 29.28 23.52 -30.53
C THR A 290 29.29 22.18 -29.82
N MET A 291 30.11 21.23 -30.29
CA MET A 291 30.24 19.92 -29.64
C MET A 291 30.73 20.02 -28.18
N ASP A 292 31.58 21.00 -27.88
CA ASP A 292 32.05 21.25 -26.50
C ASP A 292 30.93 21.82 -25.61
N GLN A 293 30.06 22.67 -26.16
CA GLN A 293 28.88 23.16 -25.43
C GLN A 293 27.89 22.02 -25.16
N ILE A 294 27.62 21.17 -26.15
CA ILE A 294 26.76 20.00 -25.97
C ILE A 294 27.35 19.03 -24.95
N ALA A 295 28.66 18.77 -25.01
CA ALA A 295 29.35 17.95 -24.03
C ALA A 295 29.11 18.46 -22.60
N LYS A 296 29.32 19.76 -22.36
CA LYS A 296 29.07 20.38 -21.05
C LYS A 296 27.61 20.27 -20.62
N LEU A 297 26.66 20.57 -21.50
CA LEU A 297 25.21 20.45 -21.21
C LEU A 297 24.79 19.02 -20.83
N CYS A 298 25.48 18.03 -21.40
CA CYS A 298 25.23 16.62 -21.14
C CYS A 298 26.11 16.04 -20.01
N GLY A 299 26.89 16.85 -19.29
CA GLY A 299 27.73 16.39 -18.18
C GLY A 299 28.98 15.62 -18.59
N PHE A 300 29.52 15.90 -19.78
CA PHE A 300 30.85 15.46 -20.20
C PHE A 300 31.85 16.62 -20.06
N ARG A 301 33.05 16.31 -19.57
CA ARG A 301 34.13 17.30 -19.42
C ARG A 301 34.68 17.81 -20.76
N THR A 302 34.59 17.01 -21.83
CA THR A 302 35.15 17.32 -23.16
C THR A 302 34.30 16.75 -24.29
N ALA A 303 34.31 17.40 -25.47
CA ALA A 303 33.69 16.83 -26.69
C ALA A 303 34.25 15.46 -27.06
N ARG A 304 35.55 15.21 -26.82
CA ARG A 304 36.16 13.89 -27.05
C ARG A 304 35.51 12.80 -26.20
N GLY A 305 35.25 13.10 -24.92
CA GLY A 305 34.57 12.17 -24.00
C GLY A 305 33.15 11.84 -24.45
N LEU A 306 32.40 12.85 -24.90
CA LEU A 306 31.08 12.67 -25.51
C LEU A 306 31.18 11.80 -26.77
N GLY A 307 32.12 12.09 -27.67
CA GLY A 307 32.29 11.37 -28.94
C GLY A 307 32.49 9.87 -28.76
N ILE A 308 33.38 9.46 -27.85
CA ILE A 308 33.64 8.04 -27.55
C ILE A 308 32.39 7.36 -27.00
N ALA A 309 31.69 8.00 -26.06
CA ALA A 309 30.49 7.43 -25.45
C ALA A 309 29.34 7.32 -26.46
N PHE A 310 29.16 8.34 -27.30
CA PHE A 310 28.12 8.38 -28.31
C PHE A 310 28.36 7.34 -29.42
N GLN A 311 29.60 7.19 -29.88
CA GLN A 311 29.94 6.17 -30.88
C GLN A 311 29.75 4.76 -30.34
N ARG A 312 30.06 4.53 -29.06
CA ARG A 312 29.80 3.23 -28.40
C ARG A 312 28.31 2.89 -28.36
N GLU A 313 27.44 3.88 -28.13
CA GLU A 313 25.99 3.67 -28.01
C GLU A 313 25.28 3.60 -29.37
N PHE A 314 25.66 4.45 -30.33
CA PHE A 314 24.92 4.66 -31.58
C PHE A 314 25.71 4.31 -32.85
N GLY A 315 26.93 3.79 -32.71
CA GLY A 315 27.77 3.33 -33.82
C GLY A 315 28.38 4.44 -34.69
N ARG A 316 28.15 5.72 -34.38
CA ARG A 316 28.64 6.86 -35.18
C ARG A 316 29.02 8.05 -34.31
N ALA A 317 29.82 8.98 -34.84
CA ALA A 317 30.20 10.18 -34.11
C ALA A 317 29.03 11.17 -33.97
N PRO A 318 28.97 11.99 -32.90
CA PRO A 318 27.95 13.03 -32.71
C PRO A 318 27.82 14.00 -33.89
N SER A 319 28.95 14.41 -34.47
CA SER A 319 29.02 15.32 -35.62
C SER A 319 28.39 14.71 -36.87
N ASP A 320 28.66 13.43 -37.13
CA ASP A 320 28.04 12.70 -38.24
C ASP A 320 26.54 12.49 -37.99
N TYR A 321 26.14 12.23 -36.74
CA TYR A 321 24.74 12.12 -36.36
C TYR A 321 23.96 13.41 -36.68
N ARG A 322 24.52 14.59 -36.35
CA ARG A 322 23.92 15.89 -36.70
C ARG A 322 23.82 16.10 -38.21
N ARG A 323 24.86 15.72 -38.98
CA ARG A 323 24.93 15.93 -40.43
C ARG A 323 23.93 15.08 -41.24
N ILE A 324 23.57 13.90 -40.73
CA ILE A 324 22.71 12.92 -41.43
C ILE A 324 21.21 13.13 -41.09
N ARG A 325 20.86 14.12 -40.27
CA ARG A 325 19.46 14.45 -39.97
C ARG A 325 18.73 14.79 -41.28
N PRO A 326 17.59 14.14 -41.63
CA PRO A 326 16.80 14.55 -42.78
C PRO A 326 16.38 16.00 -42.55
N ALA A 327 16.68 16.89 -43.51
CA ALA A 327 16.24 18.27 -43.45
C ALA A 327 14.71 18.27 -43.40
N THR A 328 14.14 18.67 -42.26
CA THR A 328 12.72 18.99 -42.19
C THR A 328 12.51 20.18 -43.11
N LEU A 329 11.84 19.98 -44.25
CA LEU A 329 11.48 21.08 -45.14
C LEU A 329 10.70 22.12 -44.33
N PRO A 330 11.01 23.42 -44.43
CA PRO A 330 10.19 24.44 -43.81
C PRO A 330 8.82 24.47 -44.47
N ASP A 331 7.77 24.24 -43.68
CA ASP A 331 6.39 24.55 -44.03
C ASP A 331 6.29 26.05 -44.32
N GLY A 332 6.00 26.42 -45.57
CA GLY A 332 5.69 27.81 -45.91
C GLY A 332 6.10 28.28 -47.30
N VAL A 333 5.77 27.55 -48.36
CA VAL A 333 5.46 28.19 -49.65
C VAL A 333 4.14 27.62 -50.15
N ALA A 334 3.05 28.31 -49.85
CA ALA A 334 1.79 28.11 -50.52
C ALA A 334 1.96 28.54 -51.98
N ALA A 335 2.23 27.59 -52.87
CA ALA A 335 1.97 27.74 -54.28
C ALA A 335 0.45 27.65 -54.46
N GLY A 336 -0.22 28.80 -54.55
CA GLY A 336 -1.61 28.87 -54.99
C GLY A 336 -1.70 28.39 -56.45
N PRO A 337 -2.77 27.67 -56.83
CA PRO A 337 -3.04 27.43 -58.23
C PRO A 337 -3.72 28.68 -58.81
N GLU A 338 -2.96 29.54 -59.48
CA GLU A 338 -3.53 30.45 -60.49
C GLU A 338 -3.95 29.61 -61.69
N ALA A 339 -5.26 29.43 -61.84
CA ALA A 339 -5.87 28.92 -63.05
C ALA A 339 -5.76 29.98 -64.18
N PRO A 340 -5.32 29.64 -65.40
CA PRO A 340 -5.38 30.56 -66.51
C PRO A 340 -6.81 30.66 -67.02
N VAL A 341 -7.36 31.88 -66.98
CA VAL A 341 -8.54 32.29 -67.74
C VAL A 341 -8.12 32.45 -69.20
N CYS A 342 -8.47 31.49 -70.06
CA CYS A 342 -8.53 31.72 -71.50
C CYS A 342 -9.98 32.01 -71.89
N GLY A 343 -10.28 33.29 -72.10
CA GLY A 343 -11.47 33.72 -72.84
C GLY A 343 -11.24 33.63 -74.35
N ASN A 344 -12.26 33.12 -75.04
CA ASN A 344 -12.65 33.33 -76.43
C ASN A 344 -11.59 33.34 -77.56
N CYS A 345 -11.72 32.38 -78.47
CA CYS A 345 -11.75 32.66 -79.91
C CYS A 345 -12.92 31.90 -80.55
N ALA A 346 -13.77 32.64 -81.24
CA ALA A 346 -14.87 32.19 -82.07
C ALA A 346 -14.38 31.55 -83.38
N SER A 347 -15.16 30.61 -83.93
CA SER A 347 -15.61 30.54 -85.33
C SER A 347 -16.63 29.42 -85.49
#